data_AF-A0A1C5CC22-F1
#
_entry.id   AF-A0A1C5CC22-F1
#
_cell.length_a   1.000
_cell.length_b   1.000
_cell.length_c   1.000
_cell.angle_alpha   90.00
_cell.angle_beta   90.00
_cell.angle_gamma   90.00
#
_symmetry.space_group_name_H-M   'P 1'
#
loop_
_entity.id
_entity.type
_entity.pdbx_description
1 polymer ?
#
loop_
_entity_poly.entity_id
_entity_poly.type
_entity_poly.pdbx_seq_one_letter_code
_entity_poly.pdbx_strand_id
1 'polypeptide(L)'
;MTDIVDELKWRGLFAQSTDEDALRKALADGPVTFYCGYDPTAASLHVGHLVQVLTMRRLQQAGLRPLALVGGATGQIGDPRPTAERTLNDPETVAHWVSRLRSQIEPFLSFEGENAAVMVNNLDWTAGMSAIEFLRDIGKHFRVNKMLTKDSIARRLESDEGISYTEFSYQLLQSMDYLELYRRYGCTLQQGGSDQWGNLTAGLDLIHRLEPGAEVHALATPLMTKADGTKFGKSESGAVWLDPAMTTPYAFYQFWLNVDDRDISRYMRILSFQSPAELAELEKVTEERPQARTAQRALAEELTTLVHGADQCAAVIAASKALFGQGELGELDEATLSAALSEVPHAQVTELGPLVDLLVEVGLAPSKSGARRTVKEGGAYVNNVKVTDGESAPAGEELLHGRWLVLRRGKKNLAAVEVTG
;
A
#
# COMPACT_ATOMS: atom_id res chain seq x y z
N MET A 1 27.99 5.83 10.03
CA MET A 1 26.87 4.96 9.62
C MET A 1 26.43 4.24 10.87
N THR A 2 25.24 4.53 11.38
CA THR A 2 24.61 3.71 12.41
C THR A 2 24.31 2.35 11.77
N ASP A 3 24.50 1.26 12.50
CA ASP A 3 24.19 -0.09 12.03
C ASP A 3 22.75 -0.16 11.50
N ILE A 4 22.54 -0.70 10.29
CA ILE A 4 21.22 -0.80 9.66
C ILE A 4 20.24 -1.59 10.53
N VAL A 5 20.71 -2.57 11.30
CA VAL A 5 19.87 -3.30 12.24
C VAL A 5 19.36 -2.39 13.36
N ASP A 6 20.19 -1.46 13.85
CA ASP A 6 19.78 -0.49 14.86
C ASP A 6 18.76 0.51 14.30
N GLU A 7 18.95 0.95 13.05
CA GLU A 7 17.96 1.80 12.39
C GLU A 7 16.61 1.07 12.24
N LEU A 8 16.62 -0.17 11.74
CA LEU A 8 15.39 -0.95 11.60
C LEU A 8 14.71 -1.19 12.95
N LYS A 9 15.47 -1.49 14.01
CA LYS A 9 14.93 -1.60 15.37
C LYS A 9 14.31 -0.30 15.87
N TRP A 10 15.01 0.82 15.71
CA TRP A 10 14.51 2.14 16.11
C TRP A 10 13.23 2.52 15.36
N ARG A 11 13.14 2.20 14.07
CA ARG A 11 11.93 2.40 13.24
C ARG A 11 10.78 1.45 13.58
N GLY A 12 11.03 0.40 14.35
CA GLY A 12 10.07 -0.66 14.61
C GLY A 12 9.85 -1.59 13.40
N LEU A 13 10.87 -1.80 12.58
CA LEU A 13 10.89 -2.67 11.39
C LEU A 13 11.55 -4.04 11.64
N PHE A 14 11.97 -4.33 12.88
CA PHE A 14 12.65 -5.57 13.24
C PHE A 14 11.77 -6.40 14.18
N ALA A 15 10.99 -7.33 13.63
CA ALA A 15 10.09 -8.19 14.42
C ALA A 15 10.73 -9.53 14.78
N GLN A 16 11.26 -10.23 13.78
CA GLN A 16 11.95 -11.51 13.95
C GLN A 16 13.12 -11.57 13.00
N SER A 17 14.18 -12.25 13.41
CA SER A 17 15.28 -12.60 12.52
C SER A 17 15.77 -14.00 12.85
N THR A 18 16.62 -14.54 11.98
CA THR A 18 17.59 -15.57 12.41
C THR A 18 18.51 -15.01 13.50
N ASP A 19 19.56 -15.74 13.88
CA ASP A 19 20.58 -15.24 14.81
C ASP A 19 21.00 -13.80 14.44
N GLU A 20 20.75 -12.87 15.37
CA GLU A 20 20.93 -11.44 15.14
C GLU A 20 22.42 -11.09 15.05
N ASP A 21 23.27 -11.69 15.88
CA ASP A 21 24.71 -11.42 15.89
C ASP A 21 25.35 -11.90 14.59
N ALA A 22 24.95 -13.07 14.10
CA ALA A 22 25.38 -13.59 12.81
C ALA A 22 24.90 -12.69 11.65
N LEU A 23 23.65 -12.22 11.69
CA LEU A 23 23.12 -11.29 10.68
C LEU A 23 23.89 -9.97 10.68
N ARG A 24 24.15 -9.36 11.85
CA ARG A 24 24.93 -8.13 11.96
C ARG A 24 26.34 -8.31 11.40
N LYS A 25 26.99 -9.43 11.72
CA LYS A 25 28.30 -9.76 11.16
C LYS A 25 28.25 -9.85 9.64
N ALA A 26 27.30 -10.58 9.07
CA ALA A 26 27.16 -10.71 7.61
C ALA A 26 26.94 -9.35 6.92
N LEU A 27 26.14 -8.46 7.53
CA LEU A 27 25.90 -7.11 7.03
C LEU A 27 27.13 -6.20 7.13
N ALA A 28 28.00 -6.44 8.11
CA ALA A 28 29.26 -5.69 8.29
C ALA A 28 30.38 -6.18 7.36
N ASP A 29 30.42 -7.47 7.02
CA ASP A 29 31.50 -8.09 6.24
C ASP A 29 31.44 -7.74 4.74
N GLY A 30 30.30 -7.31 4.21
CA GLY A 30 30.19 -6.87 2.82
C GLY A 30 28.75 -6.74 2.29
N PRO A 31 28.57 -6.37 1.01
CA PRO A 31 27.25 -6.14 0.43
C PRO A 31 26.47 -7.45 0.26
N VAL A 32 25.57 -7.69 1.21
CA VAL A 32 24.60 -8.79 1.20
C VAL A 32 23.63 -8.61 0.03
N THR A 33 23.47 -9.68 -0.77
CA THR A 33 22.35 -9.79 -1.70
C THR A 33 21.15 -10.33 -0.95
N PHE A 34 20.01 -9.66 -1.08
CA PHE A 34 18.79 -10.02 -0.38
C PHE A 34 17.57 -9.96 -1.29
N TYR A 35 16.47 -10.60 -0.91
CA TYR A 35 15.23 -10.54 -1.67
C TYR A 35 13.98 -10.35 -0.82
N CYS A 36 12.94 -9.81 -1.45
CA CYS A 36 11.56 -9.86 -0.98
C CYS A 36 10.66 -10.33 -2.12
N GLY A 37 9.65 -11.15 -1.81
CA GLY A 37 8.71 -11.70 -2.77
C GLY A 37 7.36 -10.97 -2.74
N TYR A 38 6.80 -10.73 -3.92
CA TYR A 38 5.49 -10.08 -4.12
C TYR A 38 4.63 -10.95 -5.04
N ASP A 39 3.58 -11.53 -4.48
CA ASP A 39 2.66 -12.34 -5.24
C ASP A 39 1.56 -11.51 -5.93
N PRO A 40 1.33 -11.70 -7.25
CA PRO A 40 0.28 -11.05 -8.00
C PRO A 40 -1.09 -11.64 -7.62
N THR A 41 -1.66 -11.18 -6.50
CA THR A 41 -2.99 -11.60 -6.04
C THR A 41 -4.10 -10.62 -6.44
N ALA A 42 -3.72 -9.49 -7.04
CA ALA A 42 -4.58 -8.48 -7.62
C ALA A 42 -3.78 -7.69 -8.68
N ALA A 43 -4.47 -6.85 -9.46
CA ALA A 43 -3.87 -6.04 -10.52
C ALA A 43 -2.95 -4.91 -10.05
N SER A 44 -2.84 -4.68 -8.73
CA SER A 44 -2.06 -3.61 -8.11
C SER A 44 -1.60 -4.03 -6.72
N LEU A 45 -0.46 -3.49 -6.29
CA LEU A 45 -0.10 -3.38 -4.87
C LEU A 45 -1.05 -2.41 -4.17
N HIS A 46 -1.01 -2.46 -2.84
CA HIS A 46 -1.81 -1.62 -1.94
C HIS A 46 -0.93 -1.18 -0.78
N VAL A 47 -1.37 -0.21 0.03
CA VAL A 47 -0.55 0.38 1.11
C VAL A 47 0.04 -0.64 2.11
N GLY A 48 -0.60 -1.79 2.32
CA GLY A 48 -0.03 -2.87 3.14
C GLY A 48 1.31 -3.45 2.62
N HIS A 49 1.57 -3.35 1.32
CA HIS A 49 2.84 -3.78 0.71
C HIS A 49 3.94 -2.71 0.82
N LEU A 50 3.59 -1.46 1.18
CA LEU A 50 4.57 -0.38 1.30
C LEU A 50 5.63 -0.69 2.35
N VAL A 51 5.28 -1.33 3.46
CA VAL A 51 6.26 -1.70 4.50
C VAL A 51 7.41 -2.51 3.91
N GLN A 52 7.09 -3.50 3.06
CA GLN A 52 8.08 -4.38 2.45
C GLN A 52 8.96 -3.62 1.45
N VAL A 53 8.35 -2.92 0.48
CA VAL A 53 9.12 -2.24 -0.57
C VAL A 53 9.94 -1.07 -0.04
N LEU A 54 9.44 -0.34 0.96
CA LEU A 54 10.19 0.73 1.61
C LEU A 54 11.32 0.17 2.48
N THR A 55 11.13 -1.00 3.10
CA THR A 55 12.21 -1.69 3.82
C THR A 55 13.29 -2.16 2.85
N MET A 56 12.92 -2.71 1.67
CA MET A 56 13.89 -3.02 0.61
C MET A 56 14.68 -1.78 0.20
N ARG A 57 14.01 -0.64 0.00
CA ARG A 57 14.68 0.63 -0.33
C ARG A 57 15.67 1.06 0.77
N ARG A 58 15.31 0.96 2.05
CA ARG A 58 16.23 1.27 3.17
C ARG A 58 17.46 0.38 3.17
N LEU A 59 17.27 -0.92 2.99
CA LEU A 59 18.36 -1.90 2.89
C LEU A 59 19.27 -1.58 1.68
N GLN A 60 18.68 -1.20 0.54
CA GLN A 60 19.45 -0.74 -0.61
C GLN A 60 20.24 0.54 -0.30
N GLN A 61 19.64 1.52 0.37
CA GLN A 61 20.34 2.74 0.78
C GLN A 61 21.49 2.46 1.77
N ALA A 62 21.41 1.36 2.52
CA ALA A 62 22.49 0.85 3.38
C ALA A 62 23.56 0.05 2.62
N GLY A 63 23.49 -0.05 1.30
CA GLY A 63 24.49 -0.69 0.44
C GLY A 63 24.22 -2.15 0.08
N LEU A 64 23.10 -2.72 0.52
CA LEU A 64 22.72 -4.09 0.16
C LEU A 64 22.18 -4.14 -1.28
N ARG A 65 22.18 -5.34 -1.87
CA ARG A 65 21.76 -5.59 -3.26
C ARG A 65 20.37 -6.24 -3.30
N PRO A 66 19.30 -5.50 -3.65
CA PRO A 66 17.94 -6.04 -3.64
C PRO A 66 17.62 -6.86 -4.89
N LEU A 67 16.99 -8.01 -4.66
CA LEU A 67 16.28 -8.80 -5.66
C LEU A 67 14.78 -8.65 -5.38
N ALA A 68 14.05 -7.95 -6.22
CA ALA A 68 12.60 -7.81 -6.11
C ALA A 68 11.94 -8.94 -6.91
N LEU A 69 11.47 -9.97 -6.21
CA LEU A 69 10.85 -11.14 -6.83
C LEU A 69 9.35 -10.90 -7.00
N VAL A 70 8.85 -10.97 -8.24
CA VAL A 70 7.42 -10.99 -8.54
C VAL A 70 7.01 -12.42 -8.86
N GLY A 71 6.05 -12.94 -8.10
CA GLY A 71 5.69 -14.35 -8.07
C GLY A 71 4.86 -14.84 -9.25
N GLY A 72 5.44 -14.97 -10.44
CA GLY A 72 4.72 -15.48 -11.61
C GLY A 72 4.27 -16.94 -11.49
N ALA A 73 5.00 -17.77 -10.75
CA ALA A 73 4.62 -19.14 -10.42
C ALA A 73 3.83 -19.23 -9.11
N THR A 74 4.31 -18.61 -8.03
CA THR A 74 3.62 -18.60 -6.73
C THR A 74 2.24 -17.96 -6.79
N GLY A 75 2.06 -16.91 -7.61
CA GLY A 75 0.77 -16.28 -7.87
C GLY A 75 -0.27 -17.18 -8.57
N GLN A 76 0.17 -18.24 -9.27
CA GLN A 76 -0.73 -19.24 -9.86
C GLN A 76 -1.19 -20.31 -8.85
N ILE A 77 -0.61 -20.33 -7.65
CA ILE A 77 -0.90 -21.29 -6.58
C ILE A 77 -1.62 -20.59 -5.43
N GLY A 78 -1.09 -19.44 -5.01
CA GLY A 78 -1.61 -18.59 -3.95
C GLY A 78 -1.18 -19.02 -2.55
N ASP A 79 -0.64 -18.08 -1.77
CA ASP A 79 -0.36 -18.29 -0.35
C ASP A 79 -1.67 -18.53 0.44
N PRO A 80 -1.79 -19.67 1.15
CA PRO A 80 -3.00 -20.03 1.89
C PRO A 80 -3.40 -18.97 2.90
N ARG A 81 -4.69 -18.59 2.88
CA ARG A 81 -5.26 -17.73 3.91
C ARG A 81 -5.82 -18.59 5.05
N PRO A 82 -5.81 -18.10 6.30
CA PRO A 82 -6.42 -18.83 7.42
C PRO A 82 -7.92 -19.05 7.29
N THR A 83 -8.61 -18.27 6.44
CA THR A 83 -10.08 -18.17 6.45
C THR A 83 -10.76 -18.84 5.27
N ALA A 84 -10.10 -18.92 4.10
CA ALA A 84 -10.73 -19.37 2.85
C ALA A 84 -9.67 -19.74 1.82
N GLU A 85 -10.03 -20.61 0.87
CA GLU A 85 -9.19 -20.95 -0.27
C GLU A 85 -9.05 -19.77 -1.24
N ARG A 86 -7.88 -19.64 -1.85
CA ARG A 86 -7.63 -18.69 -2.94
C ARG A 86 -8.33 -19.14 -4.21
N THR A 87 -9.02 -18.21 -4.85
CA THR A 87 -9.44 -18.40 -6.24
C THR A 87 -8.21 -18.35 -7.14
N LEU A 88 -7.98 -19.42 -7.92
CA LEU A 88 -6.90 -19.46 -8.90
C LEU A 88 -7.27 -18.56 -10.09
N ASN A 89 -6.36 -17.68 -10.47
CA ASN A 89 -6.49 -16.86 -11.67
C ASN A 89 -5.88 -17.61 -12.85
N ASP A 90 -6.36 -17.33 -14.06
CA ASP A 90 -5.76 -17.90 -15.26
C ASP A 90 -4.32 -17.36 -15.46
N PRO A 91 -3.44 -18.13 -16.14
CA PRO A 91 -2.05 -17.73 -16.33
C PRO A 91 -1.87 -16.40 -17.08
N GLU A 92 -2.79 -16.01 -17.97
CA GLU A 92 -2.71 -14.75 -18.71
C GLU A 92 -2.98 -13.55 -17.78
N THR A 93 -3.99 -13.65 -16.92
CA THR A 93 -4.26 -12.67 -15.86
C THR A 93 -3.06 -12.55 -14.91
N VAL A 94 -2.48 -13.66 -14.47
CA VAL A 94 -1.29 -13.63 -13.60
C VAL A 94 -0.12 -12.96 -14.30
N ALA A 95 0.16 -13.30 -15.56
CA ALA A 95 1.24 -12.68 -16.34
C ALA A 95 1.03 -11.16 -16.51
N HIS A 96 -0.21 -10.73 -16.73
CA HIS A 96 -0.54 -9.31 -16.79
C HIS A 96 -0.27 -8.61 -15.44
N TRP A 97 -0.71 -9.20 -14.33
CA TRP A 97 -0.48 -8.65 -13.00
C TRP A 97 0.99 -8.62 -12.60
N VAL A 98 1.78 -9.63 -13.00
CA VAL A 98 3.25 -9.62 -12.83
C VAL A 98 3.86 -8.36 -13.46
N SER A 99 3.47 -8.04 -14.69
CA SER A 99 3.91 -6.83 -15.39
C SER A 99 3.52 -5.55 -14.62
N ARG A 100 2.28 -5.46 -14.12
CA ARG A 100 1.82 -4.28 -13.39
C ARG A 100 2.53 -4.11 -12.05
N LEU A 101 2.64 -5.19 -11.26
CA LEU A 101 3.36 -5.16 -9.98
C LEU A 101 4.83 -4.78 -10.17
N ARG A 102 5.49 -5.31 -11.21
CA ARG A 102 6.85 -4.91 -11.56
C ARG A 102 6.95 -3.40 -11.79
N SER A 103 6.09 -2.82 -12.62
CA SER A 103 6.09 -1.37 -12.89
C SER A 103 5.79 -0.51 -11.65
N GLN A 104 5.12 -1.08 -10.64
CA GLN A 104 4.86 -0.40 -9.37
C GLN A 104 6.03 -0.52 -8.39
N ILE A 105 6.82 -1.59 -8.43
CA ILE A 105 7.96 -1.80 -7.54
C ILE A 105 9.19 -1.03 -8.02
N GLU A 106 9.42 -0.99 -9.33
CA GLU A 106 10.61 -0.36 -9.93
C GLU A 106 10.88 1.07 -9.44
N PRO A 107 9.88 1.99 -9.35
CA PRO A 107 10.12 3.36 -8.88
C PRO A 107 10.65 3.48 -7.44
N PHE A 108 10.54 2.44 -6.61
CA PHE A 108 11.02 2.47 -5.23
C PHE A 108 12.51 2.13 -5.09
N LEU A 109 13.14 1.55 -6.11
CA LEU A 109 14.51 1.02 -6.05
C LEU A 109 15.42 1.68 -7.10
N SER A 110 16.72 1.75 -6.81
CA SER A 110 17.73 2.14 -7.81
C SER A 110 18.11 0.94 -8.66
N PHE A 111 18.15 1.09 -9.98
CA PHE A 111 18.65 0.07 -10.92
C PHE A 111 20.05 0.42 -11.47
N GLU A 112 20.72 1.35 -10.80
CA GLU A 112 22.06 1.84 -11.15
C GLU A 112 23.01 1.69 -9.96
N GLY A 113 24.32 1.69 -10.25
CA GLY A 113 25.38 1.61 -9.24
C GLY A 113 25.78 0.19 -8.85
N GLU A 114 26.68 0.08 -7.86
CA GLU A 114 27.25 -1.19 -7.40
C GLU A 114 26.22 -2.11 -6.73
N ASN A 115 25.13 -1.53 -6.21
CA ASN A 115 24.03 -2.24 -5.59
C ASN A 115 22.69 -2.03 -6.31
N ALA A 116 22.75 -1.94 -7.64
CA ALA A 116 21.59 -1.94 -8.52
C ALA A 116 20.63 -3.10 -8.19
N ALA A 117 19.34 -2.75 -8.15
CA ALA A 117 18.27 -3.72 -7.97
C ALA A 117 18.13 -4.64 -9.19
N VAL A 118 17.59 -5.83 -8.94
CA VAL A 118 17.22 -6.77 -10.01
C VAL A 118 15.77 -7.18 -9.82
N MET A 119 14.94 -7.00 -10.84
CA MET A 119 13.61 -7.59 -10.88
C MET A 119 13.75 -9.06 -11.29
N VAL A 120 13.13 -9.96 -10.51
CA VAL A 120 13.22 -11.42 -10.73
C VAL A 120 11.81 -12.01 -10.79
N ASN A 121 11.62 -13.08 -11.58
CA ASN A 121 10.35 -13.81 -11.66
C ASN A 121 10.59 -15.30 -11.41
N ASN A 122 9.92 -15.88 -10.41
CA ASN A 122 10.08 -17.31 -10.09
C ASN A 122 9.53 -18.27 -11.15
N LEU A 123 8.77 -17.76 -12.12
CA LEU A 123 8.40 -18.53 -13.29
C LEU A 123 9.62 -18.97 -14.11
N ASP A 124 10.73 -18.22 -14.06
CA ASP A 124 11.96 -18.49 -14.83
C ASP A 124 12.63 -19.83 -14.47
N TRP A 125 12.45 -20.32 -13.24
CA TRP A 125 12.94 -21.64 -12.81
C TRP A 125 11.82 -22.65 -12.60
N THR A 126 10.59 -22.21 -12.37
CA THR A 126 9.48 -23.11 -12.07
C THR A 126 8.82 -23.66 -13.35
N ALA A 127 8.70 -22.87 -14.42
CA ALA A 127 7.93 -23.27 -15.61
C ALA A 127 8.51 -24.49 -16.35
N GLY A 128 9.85 -24.63 -16.37
CA GLY A 128 10.53 -25.74 -17.01
C GLY A 128 10.69 -26.98 -16.12
N MET A 129 10.36 -26.89 -14.83
CA MET A 129 10.55 -27.97 -13.88
C MET A 129 9.42 -28.99 -14.01
N SER A 130 9.77 -30.26 -14.23
CA SER A 130 8.77 -31.32 -14.23
C SER A 130 8.24 -31.59 -12.83
N ALA A 131 7.00 -32.08 -12.73
CA ALA A 131 6.41 -32.48 -11.45
C ALA A 131 7.28 -33.52 -10.71
N ILE A 132 7.96 -34.42 -11.45
CA ILE A 132 8.84 -35.44 -10.86
C ILE A 132 10.07 -34.79 -10.24
N GLU A 133 10.72 -33.85 -10.95
CA GLU A 133 11.87 -33.11 -10.42
C GLU A 133 11.47 -32.32 -9.18
N PHE A 134 10.35 -31.60 -9.23
CA PHE A 134 9.86 -30.84 -8.08
C PHE A 134 9.64 -31.73 -6.84
N LEU A 135 8.93 -32.85 -7.00
CA LEU A 135 8.65 -33.77 -5.89
C LEU A 135 9.93 -34.45 -5.36
N ARG A 136 10.84 -34.86 -6.25
CA ARG A 136 12.04 -35.62 -5.89
C ARG A 136 13.15 -34.73 -5.35
N ASP A 137 13.35 -33.56 -5.93
CA ASP A 137 14.53 -32.72 -5.65
C ASP A 137 14.21 -31.63 -4.63
N ILE A 138 12.95 -31.19 -4.53
CA ILE A 138 12.48 -30.26 -3.50
C ILE A 138 11.61 -30.99 -2.47
N GLY A 139 10.53 -31.64 -2.90
CA GLY A 139 9.50 -32.22 -2.04
C GLY A 139 10.02 -33.20 -0.97
N LYS A 140 11.03 -34.02 -1.29
CA LYS A 140 11.63 -34.98 -0.33
C LYS A 140 12.19 -34.34 0.95
N HIS A 141 12.49 -33.03 0.92
CA HIS A 141 13.05 -32.31 2.07
C HIS A 141 11.97 -31.83 3.04
N PHE A 142 10.69 -31.88 2.65
CA PHE A 142 9.57 -31.40 3.44
C PHE A 142 8.85 -32.57 4.11
N ARG A 143 8.82 -32.54 5.46
CA ARG A 143 8.07 -33.54 6.24
C ARG A 143 6.65 -33.03 6.42
N VAL A 144 5.67 -33.79 5.91
CA VAL A 144 4.24 -33.44 6.00
C VAL A 144 3.84 -33.08 7.43
N ASN A 145 4.19 -33.90 8.43
CA ASN A 145 3.85 -33.63 9.84
C ASN A 145 4.33 -32.25 10.33
N LYS A 146 5.51 -31.77 9.89
CA LYS A 146 6.03 -30.44 10.27
C LYS A 146 5.28 -29.32 9.53
N MET A 147 4.83 -29.56 8.31
CA MET A 147 4.04 -28.58 7.56
C MET A 147 2.65 -28.39 8.19
N LEU A 148 2.03 -29.47 8.66
CA LEU A 148 0.70 -29.42 9.29
C LEU A 148 0.68 -28.62 10.61
N THR A 149 1.82 -28.53 11.33
CA THR A 149 1.89 -27.79 12.60
C THR A 149 2.02 -26.28 12.44
N LYS A 150 2.11 -25.75 11.21
CA LYS A 150 2.11 -24.30 11.00
C LYS A 150 0.73 -23.73 11.28
N ASP A 151 0.65 -22.67 12.10
CA ASP A 151 -0.61 -22.08 12.55
C ASP A 151 -1.64 -21.81 11.44
N SER A 152 -1.21 -21.28 10.29
CA SER A 152 -2.12 -20.99 9.17
C SER A 152 -2.73 -22.26 8.56
N ILE A 153 -1.92 -23.32 8.42
CA ILE A 153 -2.33 -24.61 7.87
C ILE A 153 -3.17 -25.37 8.91
N ALA A 154 -2.73 -25.39 10.17
CA ALA A 154 -3.44 -26.04 11.27
C ALA A 154 -4.89 -25.51 11.40
N ARG A 155 -5.08 -24.18 11.39
CA ARG A 155 -6.42 -23.58 11.43
C ARG A 155 -7.30 -23.94 10.24
N ARG A 156 -6.73 -24.05 9.03
CA ARG A 156 -7.47 -24.47 7.83
C ARG A 156 -7.87 -25.94 7.88
N LEU A 157 -7.00 -26.81 8.42
CA LEU A 157 -7.30 -28.23 8.61
C LEU A 157 -8.41 -28.49 9.63
N GLU A 158 -8.55 -27.61 10.63
CA GLU A 158 -9.64 -27.65 11.61
C GLU A 158 -10.96 -27.09 11.05
N SER A 159 -10.94 -26.41 9.90
CA SER A 159 -12.13 -25.86 9.24
C SER A 159 -12.79 -26.85 8.30
N ASP A 160 -14.11 -26.73 8.11
CA ASP A 160 -14.89 -27.59 7.20
C ASP A 160 -14.43 -27.51 5.72
N GLU A 161 -13.77 -26.41 5.34
CA GLU A 161 -13.23 -26.23 3.97
C GLU A 161 -11.91 -26.97 3.73
N GLY A 162 -11.14 -27.29 4.79
CA GLY A 162 -9.82 -27.91 4.67
C GLY A 162 -8.79 -27.04 3.94
N ILE A 163 -7.77 -27.68 3.38
CA ILE A 163 -6.74 -27.05 2.53
C ILE A 163 -6.43 -27.97 1.35
N SER A 164 -6.36 -27.42 0.13
CA SER A 164 -6.01 -28.19 -1.05
C SER A 164 -4.52 -28.51 -1.10
N TYR A 165 -4.15 -29.56 -1.85
CA TYR A 165 -2.74 -29.87 -2.09
C TYR A 165 -2.00 -28.72 -2.79
N THR A 166 -2.70 -27.98 -3.65
CA THR A 166 -2.20 -26.80 -4.36
C THR A 166 -1.71 -25.75 -3.35
N GLU A 167 -2.58 -25.22 -2.49
CA GLU A 167 -2.19 -24.24 -1.47
C GLU A 167 -1.18 -24.82 -0.46
N PHE A 168 -1.32 -26.09 -0.10
CA PHE A 168 -0.39 -26.76 0.82
C PHE A 168 1.04 -26.84 0.25
N SER A 169 1.17 -26.93 -1.07
CA SER A 169 2.46 -26.99 -1.78
C SER A 169 3.15 -25.62 -1.92
N TYR A 170 2.44 -24.51 -1.68
CA TYR A 170 2.96 -23.15 -1.84
C TYR A 170 4.28 -22.92 -1.09
N GLN A 171 4.37 -23.42 0.15
CA GLN A 171 5.59 -23.31 0.96
C GLN A 171 6.82 -23.89 0.26
N LEU A 172 6.67 -24.98 -0.48
CA LEU A 172 7.78 -25.64 -1.18
C LEU A 172 8.29 -24.74 -2.31
N LEU A 173 7.39 -24.10 -3.05
CA LEU A 173 7.73 -23.17 -4.13
C LEU A 173 8.48 -21.94 -3.58
N GLN A 174 7.95 -21.28 -2.55
CA GLN A 174 8.63 -20.13 -1.95
C GLN A 174 9.99 -20.51 -1.34
N SER A 175 10.11 -21.73 -0.80
CA SER A 175 11.40 -22.23 -0.28
C SER A 175 12.40 -22.49 -1.40
N MET A 176 11.93 -23.04 -2.52
CA MET A 176 12.72 -23.23 -3.74
C MET A 176 13.19 -21.89 -4.33
N ASP A 177 12.37 -20.83 -4.24
CA ASP A 177 12.76 -19.49 -4.68
C ASP A 177 14.01 -19.00 -3.93
N TYR A 178 14.08 -19.19 -2.61
CA TYR A 178 15.28 -18.81 -1.86
C TYR A 178 16.51 -19.62 -2.34
N LEU A 179 16.35 -20.94 -2.52
CA LEU A 179 17.43 -21.79 -3.01
C LEU A 179 17.94 -21.36 -4.40
N GLU A 180 17.04 -21.08 -5.33
CA GLU A 180 17.39 -20.65 -6.68
C GLU A 180 18.05 -19.26 -6.66
N LEU A 181 17.56 -18.32 -5.85
CA LEU A 181 18.18 -17.01 -5.70
C LEU A 181 19.56 -17.08 -5.03
N TYR A 182 19.73 -17.97 -4.05
CA TYR A 182 21.03 -18.25 -3.45
C TYR A 182 22.02 -18.76 -4.51
N ARG A 183 21.64 -19.76 -5.30
CA ARG A 183 22.49 -20.35 -6.34
C ARG A 183 22.82 -19.40 -7.49
N ARG A 184 21.85 -18.59 -7.93
CA ARG A 184 21.98 -17.73 -9.12
C ARG A 184 22.61 -16.37 -8.82
N TYR A 185 22.32 -15.80 -7.65
CA TYR A 185 22.66 -14.42 -7.31
C TYR A 185 23.48 -14.30 -6.02
N GLY A 186 23.79 -15.41 -5.34
CA GLY A 186 24.43 -15.38 -4.02
C GLY A 186 23.55 -14.70 -2.97
N CYS A 187 22.22 -14.82 -3.09
CA CYS A 187 21.27 -14.23 -2.16
C CYS A 187 21.34 -14.91 -0.79
N THR A 188 21.74 -14.18 0.26
CA THR A 188 21.94 -14.70 1.61
C THR A 188 21.00 -14.11 2.66
N LEU A 189 20.07 -13.24 2.26
CA LEU A 189 19.03 -12.72 3.14
C LEU A 189 17.65 -12.73 2.46
N GLN A 190 16.64 -13.27 3.13
CA GLN A 190 15.24 -13.08 2.75
C GLN A 190 14.56 -12.12 3.72
N GLN A 191 13.87 -11.13 3.17
CA GLN A 191 13.09 -10.16 3.92
C GLN A 191 11.59 -10.34 3.63
N GLY A 192 10.74 -10.21 4.66
CA GLY A 192 9.29 -10.29 4.50
C GLY A 192 8.48 -9.83 5.72
N GLY A 193 7.17 -10.01 5.68
CA GLY A 193 6.29 -9.78 6.84
C GLY A 193 6.40 -10.87 7.90
N SER A 194 6.11 -10.56 9.16
CA SER A 194 6.13 -11.54 10.26
C SER A 194 5.07 -12.64 10.10
N ASP A 195 3.99 -12.37 9.37
CA ASP A 195 3.02 -13.40 8.96
C ASP A 195 3.62 -14.46 8.02
N GLN A 196 4.71 -14.14 7.33
CA GLN A 196 5.41 -15.06 6.43
C GLN A 196 6.52 -15.86 7.10
N TRP A 197 6.76 -15.69 8.40
CA TRP A 197 7.91 -16.28 9.11
C TRP A 197 8.08 -17.78 8.87
N GLY A 198 6.98 -18.53 8.86
CA GLY A 198 6.99 -19.96 8.58
C GLY A 198 7.49 -20.30 7.17
N ASN A 199 7.22 -19.46 6.18
CA ASN A 199 7.69 -19.67 4.81
C ASN A 199 9.15 -19.19 4.65
N LEU A 200 9.53 -18.08 5.30
CA LEU A 200 10.91 -17.59 5.34
C LEU A 200 11.87 -18.66 5.89
N THR A 201 11.53 -19.23 7.05
CA THR A 201 12.34 -20.27 7.71
C THR A 201 12.38 -21.59 6.94
N ALA A 202 11.36 -21.88 6.12
CA ALA A 202 11.36 -23.06 5.28
C ALA A 202 12.35 -22.99 4.12
N GLY A 203 12.55 -21.79 3.55
CA GLY A 203 13.62 -21.55 2.58
C GLY A 203 15.00 -21.76 3.18
N LEU A 204 15.24 -21.22 4.39
CA LEU A 204 16.48 -21.45 5.12
C LEU A 204 16.75 -22.94 5.39
N ASP A 205 15.75 -23.67 5.89
CA ASP A 205 15.83 -25.10 6.14
C ASP A 205 16.16 -25.89 4.86
N LEU A 206 15.60 -25.50 3.71
CA LEU A 206 15.87 -26.14 2.42
C LEU A 206 17.31 -25.89 1.97
N ILE A 207 17.79 -24.64 2.06
CA ILE A 207 19.16 -24.28 1.69
C ILE A 207 20.16 -25.05 2.56
N HIS A 208 20.02 -25.05 3.89
CA HIS A 208 20.95 -25.78 4.77
C HIS A 208 21.03 -27.29 4.47
N ARG A 209 19.95 -27.89 3.95
CA ARG A 209 19.93 -29.31 3.58
C ARG A 209 20.63 -29.61 2.26
N LEU A 210 20.52 -28.69 1.30
CA LEU A 210 21.01 -28.87 -0.06
C LEU A 210 22.39 -28.26 -0.28
N GLU A 211 22.73 -27.23 0.49
CA GLU A 211 23.98 -26.47 0.46
C GLU A 211 24.60 -26.44 1.87
N PRO A 212 25.18 -27.55 2.36
CA PRO A 212 25.75 -27.60 3.70
C PRO A 212 26.85 -26.54 3.88
N GLY A 213 26.73 -25.73 4.94
CA GLY A 213 27.66 -24.63 5.23
C GLY A 213 27.26 -23.28 4.62
N ALA A 214 26.14 -23.21 3.89
CA ALA A 214 25.58 -21.93 3.48
C ALA A 214 25.20 -21.07 4.70
N GLU A 215 25.69 -19.83 4.74
CA GLU A 215 25.31 -18.81 5.72
C GLU A 215 24.17 -17.98 5.13
N VAL A 216 22.94 -18.27 5.55
CA VAL A 216 21.72 -17.61 5.06
C VAL A 216 20.86 -17.12 6.21
N HIS A 217 20.18 -16.00 5.99
CA HIS A 217 19.44 -15.27 7.02
C HIS A 217 18.00 -14.99 6.60
N ALA A 218 17.14 -14.75 7.58
CA ALA A 218 15.80 -14.19 7.36
C ALA A 218 15.55 -13.02 8.30
N LEU A 219 14.83 -12.03 7.81
CA LEU A 219 14.41 -10.85 8.55
C LEU A 219 12.92 -10.57 8.28
N ALA A 220 12.14 -10.50 9.35
CA ALA A 220 10.73 -10.17 9.29
C ALA A 220 10.45 -8.78 9.87
N THR A 221 9.69 -7.98 9.13
CA THR A 221 9.08 -6.73 9.61
C THR A 221 7.74 -7.03 10.32
N PRO A 222 7.32 -6.24 11.31
CA PRO A 222 6.05 -6.48 11.97
C PRO A 222 4.86 -6.18 11.05
N LEU A 223 3.75 -6.86 11.32
CA LEU A 223 2.45 -6.50 10.77
C LEU A 223 2.01 -5.13 11.29
N MET A 224 1.69 -4.22 10.37
CA MET A 224 1.05 -2.96 10.75
C MET A 224 -0.39 -3.20 11.20
N THR A 225 -0.75 -2.60 12.33
CA THR A 225 -2.09 -2.59 12.91
C THR A 225 -2.50 -1.15 13.16
N LYS A 226 -3.80 -0.86 13.23
CA LYS A 226 -4.29 0.43 13.74
C LYS A 226 -4.39 0.40 15.27
N ALA A 227 -4.41 1.56 15.92
CA ALA A 227 -4.58 1.67 17.37
C ALA A 227 -5.92 1.08 17.87
N ASP A 228 -6.94 1.02 17.00
CA ASP A 228 -8.23 0.40 17.27
C ASP A 228 -8.24 -1.15 17.12
N GLY A 229 -7.09 -1.74 16.78
CA GLY A 229 -6.93 -3.18 16.59
C GLY A 229 -7.34 -3.68 15.20
N THR A 230 -7.87 -2.81 14.33
CA THR A 230 -8.21 -3.19 12.96
C THR A 230 -6.97 -3.30 12.06
N LYS A 231 -7.13 -4.01 10.93
CA LYS A 231 -6.03 -4.25 9.98
C LYS A 231 -5.63 -2.93 9.28
N PHE A 232 -4.33 -2.68 9.20
CA PHE A 232 -3.78 -1.57 8.44
C PHE A 232 -4.08 -1.70 6.94
N GLY A 233 -4.30 -0.57 6.27
CA GLY A 233 -4.51 -0.51 4.83
C GLY A 233 -5.90 -0.92 4.31
N LYS A 234 -6.87 -1.09 5.21
CA LYS A 234 -8.29 -1.11 4.87
C LYS A 234 -8.98 0.20 5.27
N SER A 235 -9.61 0.85 4.31
CA SER A 235 -10.59 1.92 4.48
C SER A 235 -12.00 1.31 4.60
N GLU A 236 -13.02 2.14 4.84
CA GLU A 236 -14.43 1.71 4.80
C GLU A 236 -14.82 1.17 3.41
N SER A 237 -14.18 1.67 2.34
CA SER A 237 -14.41 1.27 0.95
C SER A 237 -13.54 0.12 0.45
N GLY A 238 -12.60 -0.38 1.27
CA GLY A 238 -11.78 -1.56 0.93
C GLY A 238 -10.27 -1.28 1.03
N ALA A 239 -9.50 -1.88 0.12
CA ALA A 239 -8.05 -1.68 0.08
C ALA A 239 -7.69 -0.32 -0.53
N VAL A 240 -6.64 0.31 -0.02
CA VAL A 240 -6.06 1.54 -0.60
C VAL A 240 -4.94 1.12 -1.57
N TRP A 241 -5.22 1.19 -2.86
CA TRP A 241 -4.34 0.72 -3.93
C TRP A 241 -3.26 1.74 -4.29
N LEU A 242 -2.15 1.28 -4.88
CA LEU A 242 -1.11 2.15 -5.44
C LEU A 242 -1.41 2.58 -6.89
N ASP A 243 -2.26 1.84 -7.60
CA ASP A 243 -2.70 2.20 -8.94
C ASP A 243 -3.68 3.39 -8.88
N PRO A 244 -3.38 4.53 -9.54
CA PRO A 244 -4.24 5.70 -9.55
C PRO A 244 -5.64 5.47 -10.16
N ALA A 245 -5.81 4.42 -10.98
CA ALA A 245 -7.12 4.04 -11.53
C ALA A 245 -7.97 3.22 -10.55
N MET A 246 -7.37 2.62 -9.52
CA MET A 246 -8.06 1.84 -8.49
C MET A 246 -8.25 2.63 -7.18
N THR A 247 -7.34 3.56 -6.89
CA THR A 247 -7.45 4.53 -5.81
C THR A 247 -6.88 5.83 -6.32
N THR A 248 -7.72 6.86 -6.43
CA THR A 248 -7.28 8.15 -6.95
C THR A 248 -6.13 8.71 -6.10
N PRO A 249 -5.18 9.46 -6.68
CA PRO A 249 -4.13 10.12 -5.90
C PRO A 249 -4.68 11.00 -4.77
N TYR A 250 -5.87 11.60 -4.99
CA TYR A 250 -6.59 12.34 -3.96
C TYR A 250 -7.03 11.44 -2.79
N ALA A 251 -7.70 10.31 -3.06
CA ALA A 251 -8.07 9.34 -2.04
C ALA A 251 -6.86 8.78 -1.29
N PHE A 252 -5.77 8.49 -2.01
CA PHE A 252 -4.52 8.04 -1.43
C PHE A 252 -3.93 9.06 -0.45
N TYR A 253 -3.85 10.33 -0.86
CA TYR A 253 -3.38 11.42 0.01
C TYR A 253 -4.31 11.61 1.23
N GLN A 254 -5.63 11.61 1.02
CA GLN A 254 -6.61 11.75 2.09
C GLN A 254 -6.56 10.59 3.09
N PHE A 255 -6.25 9.37 2.64
CA PHE A 255 -6.06 8.24 3.55
C PHE A 255 -4.97 8.53 4.59
N TRP A 256 -3.81 9.04 4.17
CA TRP A 256 -2.72 9.40 5.06
C TRP A 256 -3.03 10.64 5.91
N LEU A 257 -3.69 11.64 5.32
CA LEU A 257 -4.10 12.85 6.02
C LEU A 257 -5.07 12.56 7.17
N ASN A 258 -5.86 11.49 7.04
CA ASN A 258 -6.87 11.08 7.99
C ASN A 258 -6.40 10.02 9.01
N VAL A 259 -5.10 9.68 9.01
CA VAL A 259 -4.51 8.79 10.03
C VAL A 259 -4.76 9.36 11.45
N ASP A 260 -5.11 8.47 12.38
CA ASP A 260 -5.35 8.80 13.78
C ASP A 260 -4.06 9.32 14.44
N ASP A 261 -4.19 10.33 15.31
CA ASP A 261 -3.05 10.93 16.02
C ASP A 261 -2.30 9.89 16.90
N ARG A 262 -2.98 8.82 17.34
CA ARG A 262 -2.36 7.71 18.09
C ARG A 262 -1.47 6.82 17.23
N ASP A 263 -1.66 6.82 15.91
CA ASP A 263 -0.95 5.96 14.96
C ASP A 263 0.14 6.70 14.19
N ILE A 264 -0.02 8.01 13.97
CA ILE A 264 0.82 8.77 13.03
C ILE A 264 2.31 8.69 13.33
N SER A 265 2.73 8.82 14.59
CA SER A 265 4.14 8.75 14.97
C SER A 265 4.77 7.40 14.62
N ARG A 266 4.04 6.31 14.86
CA ARG A 266 4.48 4.95 14.50
C ARG A 266 4.54 4.79 12.98
N TYR A 267 3.54 5.29 12.25
CA TYR A 267 3.51 5.18 10.79
C TYR A 267 4.62 5.98 10.13
N MET A 268 4.91 7.18 10.65
CA MET A 268 6.05 7.99 10.20
C MET A 268 7.37 7.22 10.38
N ARG A 269 7.63 6.66 11.57
CA ARG A 269 8.86 5.90 11.81
C ARG A 269 9.05 4.73 10.82
N ILE A 270 7.97 4.02 10.50
CA ILE A 270 7.95 2.85 9.61
C ILE A 270 8.08 3.26 8.13
N LEU A 271 7.29 4.24 7.68
CA LEU A 271 7.06 4.52 6.26
C LEU A 271 7.85 5.72 5.72
N SER A 272 8.25 6.68 6.57
CA SER A 272 8.97 7.89 6.16
C SER A 272 10.49 7.68 6.11
N PHE A 273 11.17 8.32 5.17
CA PHE A 273 12.62 8.40 5.08
C PHE A 273 13.22 9.58 5.85
N GLN A 274 12.40 10.35 6.55
CA GLN A 274 12.88 11.40 7.45
C GLN A 274 13.81 10.86 8.53
N SER A 275 14.73 11.73 8.96
CA SER A 275 15.70 11.46 10.01
C SER A 275 15.05 11.38 11.39
N PRO A 276 15.70 10.75 12.38
CA PRO A 276 15.22 10.73 13.76
C PRO A 276 14.93 12.11 14.35
N ALA A 277 15.72 13.13 13.99
CA ALA A 277 15.53 14.49 14.49
C ALA A 277 14.28 15.15 13.90
N GLU A 278 14.04 14.99 12.60
CA GLU A 278 12.84 15.50 11.93
C GLU A 278 11.58 14.83 12.46
N LEU A 279 11.64 13.51 12.68
CA LEU A 279 10.53 12.75 13.25
C LEU A 279 10.22 13.16 14.69
N ALA A 280 11.25 13.39 15.51
CA ALA A 280 11.06 13.88 16.88
C ALA A 280 10.38 15.27 16.93
N GLU A 281 10.71 16.17 16.00
CA GLU A 281 10.04 17.47 15.91
C GLU A 281 8.58 17.34 15.47
N LEU A 282 8.29 16.46 14.51
CA LEU A 282 6.90 16.20 14.10
C LEU A 282 6.07 15.56 15.22
N GLU A 283 6.66 14.68 16.02
CA GLU A 283 6.03 14.09 17.20
C GLU A 283 5.68 15.19 18.21
N LYS A 284 6.64 16.06 18.54
CA LYS A 284 6.42 17.20 19.44
C LYS A 284 5.32 18.14 18.94
N VAL A 285 5.33 18.50 17.65
CA VAL A 285 4.30 19.36 17.06
C VAL A 285 2.93 18.69 17.10
N THR A 286 2.86 17.36 16.95
CA THR A 286 1.61 16.59 17.03
C THR A 286 1.05 16.60 18.45
N GLU A 287 1.90 16.49 19.47
CA GLU A 287 1.50 16.59 20.88
C GLU A 287 1.03 18.00 21.25
N GLU A 288 1.75 19.03 20.82
CA GLU A 288 1.45 20.43 21.16
C GLU A 288 0.28 21.00 20.36
N ARG A 289 0.12 20.58 19.10
CA ARG A 289 -0.86 21.16 18.14
C ARG A 289 -1.49 20.07 17.24
N PRO A 290 -2.20 19.08 17.81
CA PRO A 290 -2.79 17.97 17.04
C PRO A 290 -3.74 18.46 15.92
N GLN A 291 -4.46 19.55 16.15
CA GLN A 291 -5.35 20.18 15.17
C GLN A 291 -4.65 20.66 13.89
N ALA A 292 -3.33 20.88 13.93
CA ALA A 292 -2.56 21.30 12.76
C ALA A 292 -2.35 20.15 11.76
N ARG A 293 -2.39 18.90 12.24
CA ARG A 293 -2.16 17.67 11.45
C ARG A 293 -0.85 17.68 10.67
N THR A 294 0.21 18.29 11.23
CA THR A 294 1.48 18.50 10.53
C THR A 294 2.15 17.18 10.18
N ALA A 295 2.17 16.20 11.08
CA ALA A 295 2.75 14.88 10.81
C ALA A 295 1.96 14.10 9.75
N GLN A 296 0.63 14.16 9.78
CA GLN A 296 -0.20 13.53 8.75
C GLN A 296 0.02 14.13 7.37
N ARG A 297 0.13 15.46 7.27
CA ARG A 297 0.46 16.13 6.00
C ARG A 297 1.84 15.72 5.52
N ALA A 298 2.85 15.74 6.39
CA ALA A 298 4.20 15.32 6.03
C ALA A 298 4.21 13.88 5.48
N LEU A 299 3.52 12.94 6.12
CA LEU A 299 3.41 11.57 5.64
C LEU A 299 2.66 11.48 4.31
N ALA A 300 1.53 12.18 4.19
CA ALA A 300 0.69 12.17 3.01
C ALA A 300 1.45 12.72 1.80
N GLU A 301 2.16 13.83 1.97
CA GLU A 301 2.98 14.46 0.94
C GLU A 301 4.14 13.54 0.52
N GLU A 302 4.87 12.96 1.48
CA GLU A 302 6.00 12.08 1.18
C GLU A 302 5.56 10.81 0.43
N LEU A 303 4.53 10.12 0.92
CA LEU A 303 4.07 8.88 0.29
C LEU A 303 3.35 9.12 -1.03
N THR A 304 2.58 10.21 -1.16
CA THR A 304 1.93 10.56 -2.44
C THR A 304 2.98 10.93 -3.49
N THR A 305 4.02 11.68 -3.10
CA THR A 305 5.15 11.99 -3.98
C THR A 305 5.87 10.72 -4.41
N LEU A 306 6.09 9.80 -3.48
CA LEU A 306 6.82 8.56 -3.75
C LEU A 306 6.04 7.61 -4.68
N VAL A 307 4.72 7.52 -4.52
CA VAL A 307 3.88 6.58 -5.28
C VAL A 307 3.39 7.17 -6.61
N HIS A 308 2.99 8.45 -6.60
CA HIS A 308 2.32 9.09 -7.74
C HIS A 308 3.13 10.21 -8.39
N GLY A 309 4.28 10.56 -7.83
CA GLY A 309 5.15 11.63 -8.32
C GLY A 309 4.86 13.00 -7.70
N ALA A 310 5.85 13.89 -7.79
CA ALA A 310 5.79 15.22 -7.18
C ALA A 310 4.69 16.11 -7.78
N ASP A 311 4.51 16.06 -9.10
CA ASP A 311 3.51 16.87 -9.81
C ASP A 311 2.09 16.48 -9.38
N GLN A 312 1.80 15.18 -9.30
CA GLN A 312 0.51 14.71 -8.82
C GLN A 312 0.28 15.01 -7.34
N CYS A 313 1.32 14.90 -6.51
CA CYS A 313 1.24 15.32 -5.12
C CYS A 313 0.89 16.81 -5.01
N ALA A 314 1.55 17.68 -5.78
CA ALA A 314 1.27 19.10 -5.81
C ALA A 314 -0.18 19.40 -6.26
N ALA A 315 -0.66 18.72 -7.31
CA ALA A 315 -2.03 18.84 -7.80
C ALA A 315 -3.06 18.43 -6.73
N VAL A 316 -2.84 17.32 -6.04
CA VAL A 316 -3.71 16.83 -4.96
C VAL A 316 -3.72 17.78 -3.76
N ILE A 317 -2.57 18.36 -3.40
CA ILE A 317 -2.48 19.37 -2.33
C ILE A 317 -3.27 20.62 -2.73
N ALA A 318 -3.12 21.09 -3.97
CA ALA A 318 -3.84 22.25 -4.48
C ALA A 318 -5.36 21.99 -4.47
N ALA A 319 -5.80 20.84 -4.96
CA ALA A 319 -7.21 20.43 -4.93
C ALA A 319 -7.75 20.36 -3.50
N SER A 320 -7.01 19.72 -2.58
CA SER A 320 -7.39 19.63 -1.17
C SER A 320 -7.57 20.99 -0.52
N LYS A 321 -6.77 22.00 -0.88
CA LYS A 321 -6.92 23.36 -0.37
C LYS A 321 -8.08 24.10 -1.03
N ALA A 322 -8.19 24.02 -2.35
CA ALA A 322 -9.23 24.70 -3.14
C ALA A 322 -10.64 24.20 -2.76
N LEU A 323 -10.83 22.90 -2.54
CA LEU A 323 -12.11 22.31 -2.13
C LEU A 323 -12.66 22.86 -0.81
N PHE A 324 -11.80 23.40 0.06
CA PHE A 324 -12.22 24.01 1.33
C PHE A 324 -12.11 25.56 1.32
N GLY A 325 -11.98 26.16 0.15
CA GLY A 325 -11.96 27.62 -0.03
C GLY A 325 -10.61 28.27 0.23
N GLN A 326 -9.51 27.51 0.19
CA GLN A 326 -8.14 28.00 0.31
C GLN A 326 -7.41 27.88 -1.04
N GLY A 327 -8.00 28.41 -2.11
CA GLY A 327 -7.48 28.35 -3.47
C GLY A 327 -8.59 28.50 -4.50
N GLU A 328 -8.20 28.67 -5.76
CA GLU A 328 -9.13 28.84 -6.89
C GLU A 328 -9.43 27.48 -7.53
N LEU A 329 -10.70 27.09 -7.56
CA LEU A 329 -11.13 25.82 -8.14
C LEU A 329 -10.95 25.78 -9.66
N GLY A 330 -11.04 26.95 -10.33
CA GLY A 330 -10.90 27.07 -11.78
C GLY A 330 -9.47 26.92 -12.29
N GLU A 331 -8.46 26.95 -11.41
CA GLU A 331 -7.06 26.73 -11.78
C GLU A 331 -6.66 25.24 -11.80
N LEU A 332 -7.50 24.37 -11.22
CA LEU A 332 -7.27 22.92 -11.23
C LEU A 332 -7.58 22.36 -12.61
N ASP A 333 -6.76 21.45 -13.11
CA ASP A 333 -7.09 20.70 -14.32
C ASP A 333 -8.31 19.77 -14.09
N GLU A 334 -8.98 19.42 -15.18
CA GLU A 334 -10.22 18.63 -15.13
C GLU A 334 -10.02 17.27 -14.45
N ALA A 335 -8.89 16.60 -14.70
CA ALA A 335 -8.62 15.27 -14.17
C ALA A 335 -8.44 15.32 -12.65
N THR A 336 -7.65 16.27 -12.15
CA THR A 336 -7.44 16.49 -10.71
C THR A 336 -8.75 16.87 -10.01
N LEU A 337 -9.52 17.80 -10.59
CA LEU A 337 -10.80 18.20 -10.01
C LEU A 337 -11.78 17.03 -9.97
N SER A 338 -11.94 16.31 -11.09
CA SER A 338 -12.83 15.16 -11.18
C SER A 338 -12.47 14.06 -10.19
N ALA A 339 -11.17 13.76 -10.04
CA ALA A 339 -10.68 12.76 -9.09
C ALA A 339 -10.90 13.19 -7.63
N ALA A 340 -10.84 14.48 -7.32
CA ALA A 340 -11.11 14.96 -5.97
C ALA A 340 -12.62 14.99 -5.67
N LEU A 341 -13.45 15.35 -6.65
CA LEU A 341 -14.90 15.44 -6.51
C LEU A 341 -15.59 14.07 -6.51
N SER A 342 -15.01 13.04 -7.13
CA SER A 342 -15.53 11.67 -7.04
C SER A 342 -15.42 11.07 -5.64
N GLU A 343 -14.51 11.59 -4.80
CA GLU A 343 -14.26 11.11 -3.44
C GLU A 343 -15.11 11.82 -2.37
N VAL A 344 -15.88 12.84 -2.76
CA VAL A 344 -16.85 13.50 -1.88
C VAL A 344 -18.27 13.03 -2.24
N PRO A 345 -19.25 13.21 -1.33
CA PRO A 345 -20.66 12.97 -1.69
C PRO A 345 -21.00 13.74 -2.96
N HIS A 346 -21.57 13.05 -3.95
CA HIS A 346 -21.91 13.68 -5.22
C HIS A 346 -23.22 13.13 -5.79
N ALA A 347 -23.83 13.91 -6.68
CA ALA A 347 -25.00 13.53 -7.43
C ALA A 347 -24.82 13.87 -8.91
N GLN A 348 -25.34 13.02 -9.79
CA GLN A 348 -25.39 13.25 -11.23
C GLN A 348 -26.74 13.83 -11.62
N VAL A 349 -26.75 14.92 -12.37
CA VAL A 349 -27.96 15.58 -12.86
C VAL A 349 -27.86 15.84 -14.36
N THR A 350 -28.98 15.77 -15.08
CA THR A 350 -29.01 16.12 -16.51
C THR A 350 -29.08 17.62 -16.73
N GLU A 351 -29.68 18.35 -15.78
CA GLU A 351 -29.88 19.80 -15.85
C GLU A 351 -29.73 20.41 -14.46
N LEU A 352 -29.27 21.66 -14.40
CA LEU A 352 -29.12 22.39 -13.13
C LEU A 352 -30.49 22.86 -12.62
N GLY A 353 -30.92 22.30 -11.49
CA GLY A 353 -32.09 22.74 -10.74
C GLY A 353 -31.77 23.84 -9.71
N PRO A 354 -32.78 24.31 -8.96
CA PRO A 354 -32.58 25.25 -7.85
C PRO A 354 -31.51 24.77 -6.86
N LEU A 355 -30.69 25.68 -6.34
CA LEU A 355 -29.62 25.33 -5.39
C LEU A 355 -30.15 24.57 -4.16
N VAL A 356 -31.33 24.91 -3.66
CA VAL A 356 -31.96 24.21 -2.53
C VAL A 356 -32.22 22.73 -2.80
N ASP A 357 -32.49 22.38 -4.06
CA ASP A 357 -32.75 21.00 -4.48
C ASP A 357 -31.43 20.25 -4.62
N LEU A 358 -30.43 20.89 -5.26
CA LEU A 358 -29.09 20.34 -5.37
C LEU A 358 -28.47 20.04 -4.00
N LEU A 359 -28.59 20.96 -3.02
CA LEU A 359 -28.10 20.77 -1.65
C LEU A 359 -28.74 19.57 -0.94
N VAL A 360 -29.98 19.23 -1.26
CA VAL A 360 -30.66 18.05 -0.70
C VAL A 360 -30.21 16.80 -1.44
N GLU A 361 -30.15 16.86 -2.76
CA GLU A 361 -29.75 15.75 -3.63
C GLU A 361 -28.35 15.21 -3.24
N VAL A 362 -27.40 16.11 -3.01
CA VAL A 362 -26.04 15.73 -2.60
C VAL A 362 -25.91 15.45 -1.09
N GLY A 363 -27.01 15.45 -0.34
CA GLY A 363 -27.04 15.13 1.09
C GLY A 363 -26.49 16.22 2.03
N LEU A 364 -26.21 17.42 1.53
CA LEU A 364 -25.77 18.55 2.37
C LEU A 364 -26.91 19.13 3.21
N ALA A 365 -28.17 18.87 2.88
CA ALA A 365 -29.33 19.26 3.68
C ALA A 365 -30.35 18.12 3.78
N PRO A 366 -30.96 17.87 4.95
CA PRO A 366 -31.92 16.78 5.12
C PRO A 366 -33.29 17.05 4.48
N SER A 367 -33.56 18.29 4.08
CA SER A 367 -34.81 18.70 3.41
C SER A 367 -34.64 20.07 2.75
N LYS A 368 -35.53 20.41 1.80
CA LYS A 368 -35.57 21.73 1.13
C LYS A 368 -35.70 22.88 2.15
N SER A 369 -36.50 22.70 3.20
CA SER A 369 -36.63 23.69 4.28
C SER A 369 -35.31 23.89 5.05
N GLY A 370 -34.53 22.83 5.25
CA GLY A 370 -33.19 22.91 5.84
C GLY A 370 -32.17 23.58 4.92
N ALA A 371 -32.23 23.31 3.61
CA ALA A 371 -31.40 23.96 2.61
C ALA A 371 -31.66 25.48 2.56
N ARG A 372 -32.95 25.89 2.50
CA ARG A 372 -33.35 27.32 2.55
C ARG A 372 -32.83 28.03 3.79
N ARG A 373 -32.90 27.39 4.96
CA ARG A 373 -32.36 27.94 6.21
C ARG A 373 -30.85 28.15 6.08
N THR A 374 -30.13 27.16 5.56
CA THR A 374 -28.68 27.21 5.35
C THR A 374 -28.29 28.38 4.44
N VAL A 375 -29.00 28.59 3.33
CA VAL A 375 -28.76 29.73 2.43
C VAL A 375 -29.03 31.06 3.14
N LYS A 376 -30.18 31.18 3.81
CA LYS A 376 -30.58 32.41 4.53
C LYS A 376 -29.59 32.81 5.64
N GLU A 377 -29.02 31.82 6.32
CA GLU A 377 -27.99 32.03 7.36
C GLU A 377 -26.60 32.27 6.78
N GLY A 378 -26.44 32.24 5.45
CA GLY A 378 -25.16 32.44 4.76
C GLY A 378 -24.20 31.26 4.93
N GLY A 379 -24.74 30.06 5.10
CA GLY A 379 -23.98 28.82 5.25
C GLY A 379 -23.72 28.07 3.94
N ALA A 380 -24.34 28.48 2.82
CA ALA A 380 -24.24 27.82 1.53
C ALA A 380 -23.21 28.50 0.60
N TYR A 381 -22.43 27.69 -0.11
CA TYR A 381 -21.47 28.15 -1.10
C TYR A 381 -21.55 27.29 -2.37
N VAL A 382 -21.37 27.92 -3.52
CA VAL A 382 -21.19 27.30 -4.84
C VAL A 382 -19.82 27.73 -5.34
N ASN A 383 -18.94 26.78 -5.66
CA ASN A 383 -17.56 27.03 -6.10
C ASN A 383 -16.81 28.04 -5.21
N ASN A 384 -16.91 27.84 -3.89
CA ASN A 384 -16.38 28.72 -2.85
C ASN A 384 -16.99 30.14 -2.76
N VAL A 385 -17.93 30.51 -3.64
CA VAL A 385 -18.67 31.76 -3.58
C VAL A 385 -19.90 31.60 -2.70
N LYS A 386 -20.08 32.53 -1.76
CA LYS A 386 -21.22 32.53 -0.84
C LYS A 386 -22.50 32.85 -1.59
N VAL A 387 -23.55 32.04 -1.41
CA VAL A 387 -24.83 32.23 -2.10
C VAL A 387 -25.89 32.73 -1.13
N THR A 388 -26.70 33.70 -1.57
CA THR A 388 -27.79 34.32 -0.81
C THR A 388 -29.19 34.01 -1.34
N ASP A 389 -29.30 33.54 -2.59
CA ASP A 389 -30.54 33.06 -3.20
C ASP A 389 -30.46 31.56 -3.48
N GLY A 390 -31.39 30.79 -2.91
CA GLY A 390 -31.42 29.34 -3.03
C GLY A 390 -32.43 28.83 -4.06
N GLU A 391 -33.34 29.69 -4.53
CA GLU A 391 -34.43 29.28 -5.43
C GLU A 391 -34.03 29.37 -6.92
N SER A 392 -32.95 30.08 -7.24
CA SER A 392 -32.37 30.10 -8.58
C SER A 392 -31.48 28.88 -8.85
N ALA A 393 -31.49 28.41 -10.09
CA ALA A 393 -30.48 27.48 -10.58
C ALA A 393 -29.15 28.23 -10.82
N PRO A 394 -27.98 27.63 -10.52
CA PRO A 394 -26.69 28.16 -10.95
C PRO A 394 -26.63 28.27 -12.49
N ALA A 395 -25.94 29.28 -12.99
CA ALA A 395 -25.74 29.45 -14.43
C ALA A 395 -24.78 28.38 -14.98
N GLY A 396 -24.95 28.01 -16.26
CA GLY A 396 -24.06 27.04 -16.91
C GLY A 396 -22.59 27.49 -16.96
N GLU A 397 -22.33 28.79 -16.98
CA GLU A 397 -20.98 29.37 -16.91
C GLU A 397 -20.30 29.16 -15.55
N GLU A 398 -21.07 28.87 -14.50
CA GLU A 398 -20.52 28.52 -13.18
C GLU A 398 -20.02 27.07 -13.14
N LEU A 399 -20.27 26.25 -14.16
CA LEU A 399 -19.75 24.88 -14.20
C LEU A 399 -18.24 24.87 -14.38
N LEU A 400 -17.53 24.31 -13.42
CA LEU A 400 -16.09 24.04 -13.52
C LEU A 400 -15.87 22.98 -14.60
N HIS A 401 -15.03 23.31 -15.58
CA HIS A 401 -14.80 22.50 -16.78
C HIS A 401 -16.10 22.12 -17.52
N GLY A 402 -17.14 22.97 -17.41
CA GLY A 402 -18.45 22.73 -18.02
C GLY A 402 -19.21 21.54 -17.44
N ARG A 403 -18.75 20.92 -16.35
CA ARG A 403 -19.28 19.66 -15.82
C ARG A 403 -19.59 19.68 -14.33
N TRP A 404 -18.81 20.37 -13.52
CA TRP A 404 -18.86 20.23 -12.06
C TRP A 404 -19.33 21.48 -11.33
N LEU A 405 -20.13 21.30 -10.28
CA LEU A 405 -20.34 22.31 -9.23
C LEU A 405 -19.86 21.78 -7.88
N VAL A 406 -19.11 22.61 -7.16
CA VAL A 406 -18.67 22.32 -5.80
C VAL A 406 -19.62 23.01 -4.81
N LEU A 407 -20.36 22.20 -4.06
CA LEU A 407 -21.31 22.69 -3.06
C LEU A 407 -20.73 22.56 -1.66
N ARG A 408 -20.86 23.60 -0.84
CA ARG A 408 -20.38 23.57 0.55
C ARG A 408 -21.43 24.08 1.53
N ARG A 409 -21.56 23.37 2.65
CA ARG A 409 -22.32 23.81 3.84
C ARG A 409 -21.37 24.07 5.01
N GLY A 410 -21.21 25.35 5.35
CA GLY A 410 -20.28 25.80 6.38
C GLY A 410 -18.83 25.57 5.98
N LYS A 411 -17.97 25.21 6.94
CA LYS A 411 -16.52 25.06 6.70
C LYS A 411 -16.07 23.65 6.33
N LYS A 412 -16.84 22.62 6.71
CA LYS A 412 -16.39 21.21 6.66
C LYS A 412 -17.23 20.30 5.77
N ASN A 413 -18.49 20.64 5.49
CA ASN A 413 -19.35 19.76 4.69
C ASN A 413 -19.25 20.20 3.23
N LEU A 414 -18.80 19.28 2.38
CA LEU A 414 -18.53 19.49 0.98
C LEU A 414 -19.20 18.37 0.19
N ALA A 415 -19.70 18.69 -0.99
CA ALA A 415 -20.27 17.75 -1.93
C ALA A 415 -20.16 18.29 -3.36
N ALA A 416 -20.38 17.44 -4.37
CA ALA A 416 -20.30 17.82 -5.77
C ALA A 416 -21.59 17.54 -6.54
N VAL A 417 -21.88 18.33 -7.55
CA VAL A 417 -22.88 18.01 -8.57
C VAL A 417 -22.14 17.82 -9.88
N GLU A 418 -22.40 16.71 -10.55
CA GLU A 418 -21.92 16.41 -11.89
C GLU A 418 -23.06 16.59 -12.89
N VAL A 419 -22.86 17.41 -13.90
CA VAL A 419 -23.80 17.55 -15.02
C VAL A 419 -23.45 16.54 -16.10
N THR A 420 -24.36 15.61 -16.38
CA THR A 420 -24.22 14.58 -17.42
C THR A 420 -25.11 14.95 -18.62
N GLY A 421 -24.66 15.95 -19.39
CA GLY A 421 -25.42 16.53 -20.51
C GLY A 421 -24.55 16.90 -21.70
#